data_AF-A0A926GMB7-F1
#
_entry.id   AF-A0A926GMB7-F1
#
_cell.length_a   1.000
_cell.length_b   1.000
_cell.length_c   1.000
_cell.angle_alpha   90.00
_cell.angle_beta   90.00
_cell.angle_gamma   90.00
#
_symmetry.space_group_name_H-M   'P 1'
#
loop_
_entity.id
_entity.type
_entity.pdbx_description
1 polymer ?
#
loop_
_entity_poly.entity_id
_entity_poly.type
_entity_poly.pdbx_seq_one_letter_code
_entity_poly.pdbx_strand_id
1 'polypeptide(L)'
;MDEQNQNTTGEGLTAEQQELLTQFATRRAARLAVASGRTPELSALETRLKEMDAAFAASPDRDNPLAQENHELKRYTAILEEAIRAFWAGELVAHGGQ
;
A
#
# COMPACT_ATOMS: atom_id res chain seq x y z
N MET A 1 -3.69 14.69 42.33
CA MET A 1 -2.92 14.11 41.21
C MET A 1 -3.07 12.62 41.34
N ASP A 2 -3.74 11.99 40.38
CA ASP A 2 -3.63 10.56 40.09
C ASP A 2 -4.22 10.38 38.68
N GLU A 3 -3.38 10.63 37.67
CA GLU A 3 -3.68 10.36 36.27
C GLU A 3 -3.72 8.84 36.10
N GLN A 4 -4.94 8.28 36.11
CA GLN A 4 -5.17 6.92 35.65
C GLN A 4 -4.96 6.89 34.13
N ASN A 5 -3.74 6.52 33.76
CA ASN A 5 -3.33 6.12 32.43
C ASN A 5 -4.19 4.91 32.00
N GLN A 6 -5.36 5.20 31.40
CA GLN A 6 -6.21 4.19 30.82
C GLN A 6 -5.53 3.67 29.56
N ASN A 7 -4.86 2.55 29.76
CA ASN A 7 -4.29 1.66 28.77
C ASN A 7 -5.39 1.22 27.78
N THR A 8 -5.57 1.95 26.67
CA THR A 8 -6.48 1.56 25.57
C THR A 8 -5.81 0.56 24.63
N THR A 9 -5.31 -0.54 25.19
CA THR A 9 -5.02 -1.76 24.44
C THR A 9 -6.31 -2.53 24.25
N GLY A 10 -6.96 -2.43 23.08
CA GLY A 10 -7.98 -3.43 22.71
C GLY A 10 -9.19 -3.02 21.87
N GLU A 11 -9.16 -1.94 21.10
CA GLU A 11 -10.24 -1.69 20.11
C GLU A 11 -9.78 -2.12 18.72
N GLY A 12 -10.46 -3.13 18.15
CA GLY A 12 -10.34 -3.45 16.73
C GLY A 12 -10.76 -2.26 15.87
N LEU A 13 -10.47 -2.31 14.56
CA LEU A 13 -10.78 -1.18 13.67
C LEU A 13 -12.25 -0.81 13.74
N THR A 14 -12.48 0.49 13.70
CA THR A 14 -13.81 1.03 13.43
C THR A 14 -14.24 0.63 12.02
N ALA A 15 -15.56 0.58 11.78
CA ALA A 15 -16.10 0.31 10.44
C ALA A 15 -15.58 1.32 9.40
N GLU A 16 -15.33 2.56 9.82
CA GLU A 16 -14.76 3.62 8.98
C GLU A 16 -13.34 3.27 8.52
N GLN A 17 -12.50 2.76 9.42
CA GLN A 17 -11.14 2.34 9.07
C GLN A 17 -11.16 1.14 8.11
N GLN A 18 -12.09 0.20 8.29
CA GLN A 18 -12.26 -0.94 7.37
C GLN A 18 -12.70 -0.48 5.97
N GLU A 19 -13.59 0.50 5.90
CA GLU A 19 -14.02 1.10 4.64
C GLU A 19 -12.86 1.83 3.94
N LEU A 20 -12.09 2.60 4.71
CA LEU A 20 -10.89 3.28 4.21
C LEU A 20 -9.91 2.28 3.59
N LEU A 21 -9.62 1.15 4.25
CA LEU A 21 -8.77 0.08 3.70
C LEU A 21 -9.30 -0.45 2.35
N THR A 22 -10.61 -0.61 2.23
CA THR A 22 -11.24 -1.09 0.97
C THR A 22 -11.10 -0.06 -0.15
N GLN A 23 -11.33 1.23 0.15
CA GLN A 23 -11.11 2.31 -0.80
C GLN A 23 -9.62 2.42 -1.20
N PHE A 24 -8.71 2.23 -0.24
CA PHE A 24 -7.27 2.21 -0.48
C PHE A 24 -6.85 1.06 -1.41
N ALA A 25 -7.34 -0.15 -1.18
CA ALA A 25 -7.05 -1.29 -2.05
C ALA A 25 -7.55 -1.05 -3.49
N THR A 26 -8.74 -0.46 -3.63
CA THR A 26 -9.32 -0.11 -4.93
C THR A 26 -8.47 0.93 -5.68
N ARG A 27 -8.04 2.01 -5.01
CA ARG A 27 -7.17 3.03 -5.61
C ARG A 27 -5.79 2.48 -5.97
N ARG A 28 -5.29 1.46 -5.25
CA ARG A 28 -4.05 0.77 -5.58
C ARG A 28 -4.19 -0.03 -6.87
N ALA A 29 -5.26 -0.81 -7.01
CA ALA A 29 -5.54 -1.59 -8.22
C ALA A 29 -5.62 -0.70 -9.47
N ALA A 30 -6.26 0.48 -9.36
CA ALA A 30 -6.32 1.45 -10.45
C ALA A 30 -4.94 1.99 -10.86
N ARG A 31 -4.07 2.33 -9.91
CA ARG A 31 -2.70 2.80 -10.21
C ARG A 31 -1.85 1.71 -10.85
N LEU A 32 -1.97 0.47 -10.39
CA LEU A 32 -1.29 -0.68 -10.99
C LEU A 32 -1.78 -0.95 -12.42
N ALA A 33 -3.08 -0.87 -12.67
CA ALA A 33 -3.64 -1.04 -14.02
C ALA A 33 -3.11 0.02 -14.99
N VAL A 34 -3.05 1.30 -14.57
CA VAL A 34 -2.45 2.39 -15.37
C VAL A 34 -0.96 2.14 -15.62
N ALA A 35 -0.23 1.64 -14.61
CA ALA A 35 1.19 1.33 -14.72
C ALA A 35 1.45 0.15 -15.68
N SER A 36 0.60 -0.90 -15.65
CA SER A 36 0.75 -2.13 -16.45
C SER A 36 0.72 -1.92 -17.98
N GLY A 37 0.48 -0.70 -18.46
CA GLY A 37 0.60 -0.31 -19.87
C GLY A 37 2.02 -0.05 -20.39
N ARG A 38 3.11 -0.05 -19.57
CA ARG A 38 4.50 0.20 -20.05
C ARG A 38 5.64 -0.47 -19.23
N THR A 39 6.74 -0.74 -19.95
CA THR A 39 8.18 -0.96 -19.61
C THR A 39 8.65 -2.07 -18.64
N PRO A 40 9.83 -2.70 -18.90
CA PRO A 40 10.37 -3.84 -18.15
C PRO A 40 10.72 -3.57 -16.68
N GLU A 41 10.90 -2.31 -16.30
CA GLU A 41 11.10 -1.86 -14.91
C GLU A 41 9.93 -2.22 -13.97
N LEU A 42 8.71 -2.33 -14.51
CA LEU A 42 7.54 -2.79 -13.77
C LEU A 42 7.65 -4.25 -13.32
N SER A 43 8.44 -5.09 -14.01
CA SER A 43 8.66 -6.47 -13.56
C SER A 43 9.34 -6.51 -12.18
N ALA A 44 10.18 -5.52 -11.86
CA ALA A 44 10.84 -5.41 -10.57
C ALA A 44 9.87 -4.92 -9.48
N LEU A 45 9.05 -3.88 -9.75
CA LEU A 45 8.02 -3.42 -8.82
C LEU A 45 6.98 -4.52 -8.55
N GLU A 46 6.50 -5.20 -9.58
CA GLU A 46 5.55 -6.30 -9.45
C GLU A 46 6.12 -7.45 -8.63
N THR A 47 7.39 -7.81 -8.84
CA THR A 47 8.08 -8.81 -8.04
C THR A 47 8.17 -8.37 -6.58
N ARG A 48 8.62 -7.14 -6.32
CA ARG A 48 8.69 -6.57 -4.96
C ARG A 48 7.32 -6.58 -4.27
N LEU A 49 6.25 -6.19 -4.96
CA LEU A 49 4.90 -6.20 -4.40
C LEU A 49 4.41 -7.62 -4.09
N LYS A 50 4.70 -8.61 -4.95
CA LYS A 50 4.37 -10.03 -4.70
C LYS A 50 5.13 -10.57 -3.49
N GLU A 51 6.40 -10.24 -3.35
CA GLU A 51 7.21 -10.63 -2.18
C GLU A 51 6.67 -10.03 -0.90
N MET A 52 6.30 -8.74 -0.92
CA MET A 52 5.65 -8.08 0.21
C MET A 52 4.33 -8.77 0.58
N ASP A 53 3.50 -9.10 -0.41
CA ASP A 53 2.22 -9.78 -0.19
C ASP A 53 2.40 -11.19 0.38
N ALA A 54 3.40 -11.94 -0.10
CA ALA A 54 3.74 -13.26 0.43
C ALA A 54 4.25 -13.17 1.88
N ALA A 55 5.11 -12.21 2.18
CA ALA A 55 5.63 -11.98 3.53
C ALA A 55 4.50 -11.61 4.52
N PHE A 56 3.57 -10.75 4.10
CA PHE A 56 2.41 -10.40 4.92
C PHE A 56 1.46 -11.58 5.10
N ALA A 57 1.19 -12.37 4.06
CA ALA A 57 0.33 -13.55 4.16
C ALA A 57 0.87 -14.62 5.13
N ALA A 58 2.20 -14.68 5.29
CA ALA A 58 2.89 -15.54 6.25
C ALA A 58 2.98 -14.94 7.67
N SER A 59 2.61 -13.67 7.85
CA SER A 59 2.65 -13.00 9.15
C SER A 59 1.60 -13.60 10.11
N PRO A 60 1.95 -13.87 11.38
CA PRO A 60 0.97 -14.28 12.39
C PRO A 60 -0.06 -13.17 12.69
N ASP A 61 0.31 -11.91 12.41
CA ASP A 61 -0.55 -10.75 12.64
C ASP A 61 -1.39 -10.39 11.40
N ARG A 62 -1.45 -11.21 10.34
CA ARG A 62 -2.14 -10.83 9.09
C ARG A 62 -3.63 -10.49 9.27
N ASP A 63 -4.26 -11.10 10.27
CA ASP A 63 -5.66 -10.86 10.62
C ASP A 63 -5.81 -9.69 11.61
N ASN A 64 -4.69 -9.18 12.14
CA ASN A 64 -4.67 -7.94 12.88
C ASN A 64 -4.90 -6.78 11.90
N PRO A 65 -5.95 -5.99 12.11
CA PRO A 65 -6.26 -4.91 11.21
C PRO A 65 -5.16 -3.84 11.07
N LEU A 66 -4.45 -3.52 12.15
CA LEU A 66 -3.36 -2.55 12.11
C LEU A 66 -2.18 -3.08 11.30
N ALA A 67 -1.97 -4.40 11.30
CA ALA A 67 -0.98 -5.03 10.45
C ALA A 67 -1.42 -4.99 8.98
N GLN A 68 -2.72 -5.17 8.69
CA GLN A 68 -3.28 -5.00 7.35
C GLN A 68 -3.10 -3.56 6.84
N GLU A 69 -3.41 -2.55 7.67
CA GLU A 69 -3.17 -1.15 7.35
C GLU A 69 -1.69 -0.87 7.08
N ASN A 70 -0.82 -1.34 7.97
CA ASN A 70 0.62 -1.17 7.83
C ASN A 70 1.16 -1.81 6.54
N HIS A 71 0.64 -2.98 6.16
CA HIS A 71 0.98 -3.65 4.91
C HIS A 71 0.56 -2.82 3.69
N GLU A 72 -0.67 -2.31 3.65
CA GLU A 72 -1.13 -1.45 2.56
C GLU A 72 -0.29 -0.17 2.44
N LEU A 73 0.05 0.48 3.57
CA LEU A 73 0.92 1.66 3.57
C LEU A 73 2.30 1.35 2.98
N LYS A 74 2.92 0.24 3.36
CA LYS A 74 4.21 -0.19 2.81
C LYS A 74 4.13 -0.40 1.29
N ARG A 75 3.07 -1.05 0.79
CA ARG A 75 2.85 -1.25 -0.66
C ARG A 75 2.76 0.09 -1.39
N TYR A 76 2.04 1.04 -0.81
CA TYR A 76 1.92 2.39 -1.34
C TYR A 76 3.26 3.10 -1.45
N THR A 77 4.07 3.03 -0.40
CA THR A 77 5.43 3.58 -0.42
C THR A 77 6.26 2.99 -1.56
N ALA A 78 6.23 1.66 -1.76
CA ALA A 78 6.96 1.02 -2.86
C ALA A 78 6.49 1.50 -4.25
N ILE A 79 5.19 1.69 -4.45
CA ILE A 79 4.63 2.22 -5.71
C ILE A 79 5.08 3.67 -5.94
N LEU A 80 5.07 4.50 -4.89
CA LEU A 80 5.49 5.90 -5.00
C LEU A 80 6.99 6.02 -5.24
N GLU A 81 7.82 5.23 -4.56
CA GLU A 81 9.26 5.14 -4.80
C GLU A 81 9.55 4.82 -6.27
N GLU A 82 8.83 3.85 -6.84
CA GLU A 82 8.99 3.47 -8.23
C GLU A 82 8.52 4.58 -9.19
N ALA A 83 7.37 5.19 -8.92
CA ALA A 83 6.86 6.30 -9.73
C ALA A 83 7.84 7.49 -9.71
N ILE A 84 8.43 7.79 -8.56
CA ILE A 84 9.48 8.80 -8.44
C ILE A 84 10.69 8.35 -9.27
N ARG A 85 11.19 7.13 -9.11
CA ARG A 85 12.33 6.64 -9.90
C ARG A 85 12.09 6.79 -11.41
N ALA A 86 10.95 6.33 -11.90
CA ALA A 86 10.55 6.43 -13.30
C ALA A 86 10.42 7.90 -13.77
N PHE A 87 9.93 8.80 -12.91
CA PHE A 87 9.89 10.23 -13.20
C PHE A 87 11.30 10.82 -13.38
N TRP A 88 12.22 10.52 -12.45
CA TRP A 88 13.60 11.00 -12.53
C TRP A 88 14.38 10.37 -13.70
N ALA A 89 14.02 9.15 -14.11
CA ALA A 89 14.57 8.48 -15.30
C ALA A 89 13.98 9.00 -16.63
N GLY A 90 12.96 9.87 -16.59
CA GLY A 90 12.27 10.37 -17.78
C GLY A 90 11.35 9.34 -18.46
N GLU A 91 11.07 8.23 -17.79
CA GLU A 91 10.22 7.13 -18.30
C GLU A 91 8.74 7.36 -18.02
N LEU A 92 8.44 8.26 -17.07
CA LEU A 92 7.08 8.66 -16.74
C LEU A 92 6.55 9.65 -17.78
N VAL A 93 6.07 9.13 -18.92
CA VAL A 93 5.35 9.95 -19.90
C VAL A 93 4.00 10.30 -19.30
N ALA A 94 3.83 11.54 -18.86
CA ALA A 94 2.52 12.09 -18.59
C ALA A 94 1.66 11.90 -19.84
N HIS A 95 0.59 11.10 -19.74
CA HIS A 95 -0.48 11.14 -20.73
C HIS A 95 -1.14 12.51 -20.62
N GLY A 96 -0.54 13.51 -21.28
CA GLY A 96 -1.24 14.74 -21.64
C GLY A 96 -2.35 14.34 -22.60
N GLY A 97 -3.59 14.40 -22.12
CA GLY A 97 -4.77 14.19 -22.95
C GLY A 97 -4.74 15.15 -24.15
N GLN A 98 -4.91 14.58 -25.34
CA GLN A 98 -5.36 15.30 -26.52
C GLN A 98 -6.87 15.54 -26.43
#